data_AF-A0A946DRW5-F1
#
_entry.id   AF-A0A946DRW5-F1
#
_cell.length_a   1.000
_cell.length_b   1.000
_cell.length_c   1.000
_cell.angle_alpha   90.00
_cell.angle_beta   90.00
_cell.angle_gamma   90.00
#
_symmetry.space_group_name_H-M   'P 1'
#
loop_
_entity.id
_entity.type
_entity.pdbx_description
1 polymer ?
#
loop_
_entity_poly.entity_id
_entity_poly.type
_entity_poly.pdbx_seq_one_letter_code
_entity_poly.pdbx_strand_id
1 'polypeptide(L)'
;MRTFPAILCCCFLGLVASASADDAKPVESAAVRWADDGSGGTPDFFRHVVPLFSKLGCNNRACHGSFQGQSGFRLSLFGFEPIEDHRELLEKDDDGIRIDAKNPDASLVLFKPTHGDEHEGGEPMKVGSWQYRMFRWPSPL
;
A
#
# COMPACT_ATOMS: atom_id res chain seq x y z
N MET A 1 64.65 -8.58 37.23
CA MET A 1 63.46 -7.70 37.29
C MET A 1 63.03 -7.37 35.87
N ARG A 2 61.84 -7.82 35.47
CA ARG A 2 60.97 -7.36 34.36
C ARG A 2 60.13 -8.55 33.87
N THR A 3 59.04 -8.79 34.58
CA THR A 3 57.96 -9.71 34.22
C THR A 3 57.10 -9.04 33.15
N PHE A 4 57.00 -9.65 31.96
CA PHE A 4 56.07 -9.23 30.91
C PHE A 4 54.64 -9.66 31.31
N PRO A 5 53.62 -8.78 31.26
CA PRO A 5 52.25 -9.21 31.49
C PRO A 5 51.78 -9.98 30.25
N ALA A 6 51.33 -11.21 30.45
CA ALA A 6 50.63 -11.96 29.42
C ALA A 6 49.32 -11.20 29.11
N ILE A 7 49.27 -10.54 27.95
CA ILE A 7 48.05 -9.97 27.42
C ILE A 7 47.15 -11.16 27.07
N LEU A 8 46.21 -11.45 27.97
CA LEU A 8 45.11 -12.38 27.75
C LEU A 8 44.27 -11.79 26.61
N CYS A 9 44.53 -12.25 25.39
CA CYS A 9 43.69 -12.00 24.24
C CYS A 9 42.35 -12.71 24.51
N CYS A 10 41.42 -12.01 25.14
CA CYS A 10 40.03 -12.42 25.20
C CYS A 10 39.51 -12.40 23.76
N CYS A 11 39.61 -13.55 23.09
CA CYS A 11 38.85 -13.81 21.87
C CYS A 11 37.38 -13.59 22.22
N PHE A 12 36.85 -12.42 21.90
CA PHE A 12 35.41 -12.22 21.81
C PHE A 12 34.93 -13.13 20.69
N LEU A 13 34.60 -14.38 21.02
CA LEU A 13 33.75 -15.24 20.21
C LEU A 13 32.37 -14.58 20.20
N GLY A 14 32.22 -13.56 19.35
CA GLY A 14 30.92 -13.05 18.97
C GLY A 14 30.21 -14.17 18.20
N LEU A 15 29.16 -14.74 18.79
CA LEU A 15 28.25 -15.62 18.09
C LEU A 15 27.52 -14.77 17.04
N VAL A 16 28.02 -14.79 15.80
CA VAL A 16 27.34 -14.18 14.66
C VAL A 16 26.24 -15.15 14.26
N ALA A 17 25.00 -14.87 14.66
CA ALA A 17 23.84 -15.59 14.15
C ALA A 17 23.70 -15.27 12.65
N SER A 18 24.16 -16.18 11.80
CA SER A 18 23.88 -16.11 10.37
C SER A 18 22.47 -16.64 10.15
N ALA A 19 21.50 -15.73 10.01
CA ALA A 19 20.24 -16.08 9.39
C ALA A 19 20.54 -16.43 7.93
N SER A 20 20.31 -17.68 7.54
CA SER A 20 20.53 -18.13 6.16
C SER A 20 19.36 -17.65 5.30
N ALA A 21 19.63 -17.29 4.05
CA ALA A 21 18.61 -16.83 3.11
C ALA A 21 17.48 -17.86 2.89
N ASP A 22 17.75 -19.14 3.18
CA ASP A 22 16.80 -20.26 3.08
C ASP A 22 15.66 -20.21 4.13
N ASP A 23 15.81 -19.45 5.22
CA ASP A 23 14.75 -19.29 6.24
C ASP A 23 13.69 -18.23 5.85
N ALA A 24 13.94 -17.45 4.79
CA ALA A 24 13.00 -16.45 4.32
C ALA A 24 11.85 -17.10 3.54
N LYS A 25 10.69 -17.26 4.19
CA LYS A 25 9.47 -17.70 3.50
C LYS A 25 9.13 -16.73 2.36
N PRO A 26 8.80 -17.22 1.14
CA PRO A 26 8.39 -16.36 0.04
C PRO A 26 7.21 -15.47 0.46
N VAL A 27 7.33 -14.17 0.21
CA VAL A 27 6.23 -13.23 0.44
C VAL A 27 5.19 -13.47 -0.64
N GLU A 28 3.97 -13.79 -0.22
CA GLU A 28 2.84 -13.97 -1.12
C GLU A 28 2.59 -12.69 -1.92
N SER A 29 2.43 -12.79 -3.24
CA SER A 29 2.11 -11.63 -4.06
C SER A 29 0.73 -11.07 -3.70
N ALA A 30 0.53 -9.77 -3.89
CA ALA A 30 -0.77 -9.14 -3.61
C ALA A 30 -1.94 -9.81 -4.35
N ALA A 31 -1.72 -10.27 -5.58
CA ALA A 31 -2.78 -10.92 -6.35
C ALA A 31 -3.24 -12.25 -5.74
N VAL A 32 -2.33 -13.02 -5.12
CA VAL A 32 -2.65 -14.28 -4.45
C VAL A 32 -3.22 -13.99 -3.05
N ARG A 33 -2.59 -13.06 -2.32
CA ARG A 33 -3.02 -12.68 -0.96
C ARG A 33 -4.46 -12.19 -0.92
N TRP A 34 -4.86 -11.31 -1.85
CA TRP A 34 -6.24 -10.82 -1.94
C TRP A 34 -7.06 -11.51 -3.04
N ALA A 35 -6.70 -12.75 -3.43
CA ALA A 35 -7.58 -13.61 -4.22
C ALA A 35 -8.88 -13.92 -3.47
N ASP A 36 -9.83 -14.60 -4.12
CA ASP A 36 -11.14 -14.90 -3.52
C ASP A 36 -11.01 -15.87 -2.33
N ASP A 37 -10.11 -16.83 -2.47
CA ASP A 37 -9.67 -17.82 -1.48
C ASP A 37 -8.32 -17.45 -0.83
N GLY A 38 -7.86 -16.20 -1.05
CA GLY A 38 -6.59 -15.70 -0.55
C GLY A 38 -6.58 -15.46 0.96
N SER A 39 -5.38 -15.34 1.53
CA SER A 39 -5.18 -15.13 2.97
C SER A 39 -5.70 -13.76 3.48
N GLY A 40 -5.88 -12.79 2.59
CA GLY A 40 -6.45 -11.47 2.84
C GLY A 40 -5.64 -10.61 3.82
N GLY A 41 -6.36 -9.84 4.62
CA GLY A 41 -5.80 -8.98 5.67
C GLY A 41 -5.63 -7.52 5.28
N THR A 42 -5.29 -6.71 6.28
CA THR A 42 -5.09 -5.27 6.14
C THR A 42 -3.88 -4.94 5.25
N PRO A 43 -4.07 -4.20 4.15
CA PRO A 43 -2.97 -3.71 3.33
C PRO A 43 -2.20 -2.64 4.08
N ASP A 44 -0.89 -2.71 3.95
CA ASP A 44 -0.03 -1.56 4.22
C ASP A 44 -0.18 -0.52 3.12
N PHE A 45 -0.40 0.74 3.51
CA PHE A 45 -0.71 1.81 2.58
C PHE A 45 0.41 2.05 1.56
N PHE A 46 1.65 2.17 2.04
CA PHE A 46 2.81 2.46 1.19
C PHE A 46 3.16 1.28 0.27
N ARG A 47 3.11 0.05 0.80
CA ARG A 47 3.59 -1.15 0.10
C ARG A 47 2.56 -1.76 -0.83
N HIS A 48 1.27 -1.52 -0.60
CA HIS A 48 0.20 -2.15 -1.38
C HIS A 48 -0.72 -1.13 -2.04
N VAL A 49 -1.21 -0.14 -1.30
CA VAL A 49 -2.24 0.78 -1.79
C VAL A 49 -1.68 1.80 -2.79
N VAL A 50 -0.60 2.49 -2.43
CA VAL A 50 0.07 3.46 -3.31
C VAL A 50 0.47 2.85 -4.66
N PRO A 51 1.18 1.70 -4.72
CA PRO A 51 1.53 1.10 -6.01
C PRO A 51 0.30 0.55 -6.76
N LEU A 52 -0.78 0.19 -6.07
CA LEU A 52 -2.01 -0.23 -6.73
C LEU A 52 -2.67 0.92 -7.48
N PHE A 53 -2.68 2.14 -6.93
CA PHE A 53 -3.18 3.32 -7.67
C PHE A 53 -2.42 3.54 -8.98
N SER A 54 -1.09 3.38 -8.96
CA SER A 54 -0.27 3.48 -10.17
C SER A 54 -0.59 2.36 -11.16
N LYS A 55 -0.78 1.13 -10.67
CA LYS A 55 -1.16 -0.02 -11.51
C LYS A 55 -2.52 0.17 -12.19
N LEU A 56 -3.46 0.82 -11.52
CA LEU A 56 -4.80 1.12 -12.04
C LEU A 56 -4.84 2.45 -12.83
N GLY A 57 -3.76 3.23 -12.81
CA GLY A 57 -3.66 4.52 -13.48
C GLY A 57 -4.36 5.68 -12.77
N CYS A 58 -4.83 5.48 -11.54
CA CYS A 58 -5.58 6.49 -10.78
C CYS A 58 -4.74 7.74 -10.49
N ASN A 59 -3.49 7.56 -10.09
CA ASN A 59 -2.56 8.64 -9.74
C ASN A 59 -1.65 9.05 -10.92
N ASN A 60 -2.12 8.88 -12.16
CA ASN A 60 -1.41 9.32 -13.35
C ASN A 60 -1.72 10.79 -13.66
N ARG A 61 -0.82 11.43 -14.43
CA ARG A 61 -0.92 12.84 -14.83
C ARG A 61 -2.24 13.20 -15.55
N ALA A 62 -2.89 12.25 -16.20
CA ALA A 62 -4.13 12.49 -16.94
C ALA A 62 -5.34 12.75 -16.03
N CYS A 63 -5.33 12.23 -14.80
CA CYS A 63 -6.47 12.25 -13.89
C CYS A 63 -6.08 12.77 -12.49
N HIS A 64 -6.26 11.97 -11.45
CA HIS A 64 -6.04 12.43 -10.07
C HIS A 64 -4.57 12.70 -9.75
N GLY A 65 -3.63 12.13 -10.51
CA GLY A 65 -2.20 12.44 -10.43
C GLY A 65 -1.78 13.76 -11.09
N SER A 66 -2.72 14.49 -11.69
CA SER A 66 -2.44 15.82 -12.23
C SER A 66 -2.22 16.82 -11.08
N PHE A 67 -1.56 17.94 -11.36
CA PHE A 67 -1.36 18.99 -10.35
C PHE A 67 -2.69 19.51 -9.78
N GLN A 68 -3.74 19.54 -10.60
CA GLN A 68 -5.05 20.03 -10.21
C GLN A 68 -5.98 18.93 -9.66
N GLY A 69 -5.60 17.65 -9.76
CA GLY A 69 -6.50 16.53 -9.54
C GLY A 69 -7.64 16.47 -10.56
N GLN A 70 -8.72 15.79 -10.21
CA GLN A 70 -10.00 15.78 -10.94
C GLN A 70 -11.15 15.71 -9.96
N SER A 71 -12.23 16.47 -10.22
CA SER A 71 -13.45 16.50 -9.40
C SER A 71 -13.17 16.68 -7.92
N GLY A 72 -12.33 17.65 -7.57
CA GLY A 72 -11.99 17.96 -6.17
C GLY A 72 -11.04 16.97 -5.48
N PHE A 73 -10.64 15.88 -6.15
CA PHE A 73 -9.75 14.86 -5.57
C PHE A 73 -8.40 14.78 -6.30
N ARG A 74 -7.34 14.79 -5.50
CA ARG A 74 -5.96 14.73 -5.98
C ARG A 74 -5.20 13.61 -5.28
N LEU A 75 -4.47 12.85 -6.09
CA LEU A 75 -3.39 11.99 -5.64
C LEU A 75 -2.08 12.58 -6.16
N SER A 76 -1.00 12.39 -5.43
CA SER A 76 0.33 12.75 -5.87
C SER A 76 0.73 11.89 -7.07
N LEU A 77 1.43 12.50 -8.04
CA LEU A 77 1.81 11.83 -9.27
C LEU A 77 2.66 10.59 -8.95
N PHE A 78 2.16 9.41 -9.34
CA PHE A 78 2.77 8.11 -9.06
C PHE A 78 3.07 7.83 -7.57
N GLY A 79 2.38 8.50 -6.64
CA GLY A 79 2.56 8.29 -5.20
C GLY A 79 3.79 9.00 -4.61
N PHE A 80 4.17 10.15 -5.16
CA PHE A 80 5.31 10.95 -4.69
C PHE A 80 5.14 11.47 -3.25
N GLU A 81 3.92 11.74 -2.81
CA GLU A 81 3.58 12.27 -1.48
C GLU A 81 2.56 11.36 -0.77
N PRO A 82 2.96 10.12 -0.40
CA PRO A 82 2.03 9.11 0.11
C PRO A 82 1.31 9.54 1.40
N ILE A 83 1.93 10.36 2.25
CA ILE A 83 1.27 10.86 3.47
C ILE A 83 0.10 11.79 3.12
N GLU A 84 0.29 12.68 2.14
CA GLU A 84 -0.78 13.56 1.67
C GLU A 84 -1.85 12.76 0.93
N ASP A 85 -1.47 11.77 0.12
CA ASP A 85 -2.41 10.88 -0.56
C ASP A 85 -3.32 10.14 0.43
N HIS A 86 -2.75 9.69 1.55
CA HIS A 86 -3.52 9.03 2.61
C HIS A 86 -4.54 9.99 3.24
N ARG A 87 -4.13 11.23 3.51
CA ARG A 87 -5.01 12.28 4.03
C ARG A 87 -6.16 12.55 3.05
N GLU A 88 -5.85 12.79 1.77
CA GLU A 88 -6.85 13.03 0.71
C GLU A 88 -7.85 11.88 0.58
N LEU A 89 -7.42 10.63 0.80
CA LEU A 89 -8.31 9.47 0.73
C LEU A 89 -9.28 9.36 1.92
N LEU A 90 -8.92 9.89 3.08
CA LEU A 90 -9.72 9.82 4.30
C LEU A 90 -10.58 11.07 4.53
N GLU A 91 -10.31 12.14 3.79
CA GLU A 91 -11.12 13.35 3.82
C GLU A 91 -12.44 13.15 3.07
N LYS A 92 -13.46 13.88 3.53
CA LYS A 92 -14.76 13.93 2.88
C LYS A 92 -14.86 15.21 2.07
N ASP A 93 -15.03 15.06 0.77
CA ASP A 93 -15.30 16.13 -0.18
C ASP A 93 -16.81 16.20 -0.52
N ASP A 94 -17.17 16.99 -1.52
CA ASP A 94 -18.55 17.15 -1.99
C ASP A 94 -19.11 15.86 -2.64
N ASP A 95 -18.26 15.04 -3.26
CA ASP A 95 -18.63 13.74 -3.84
C ASP A 95 -18.78 12.66 -2.75
N GLY A 96 -18.06 12.80 -1.64
CA GLY A 96 -18.10 11.90 -0.50
C GLY A 96 -16.72 11.57 0.05
N ILE A 97 -16.59 10.41 0.69
CA ILE A 97 -15.31 9.95 1.24
C ILE A 97 -14.71 8.89 0.31
N ARG A 98 -13.41 9.01 0.01
CA ARG A 98 -12.75 8.05 -0.91
C ARG A 98 -12.55 6.70 -0.26
N ILE A 99 -12.14 6.66 1.00
CA ILE A 99 -12.01 5.47 1.83
C ILE A 99 -12.78 5.67 3.14
N ASP A 100 -13.94 5.03 3.26
CA ASP A 100 -14.68 4.96 4.52
C ASP A 100 -14.19 3.74 5.33
N ALA A 101 -13.31 3.99 6.29
CA ALA A 101 -12.78 2.93 7.16
C ALA A 101 -13.86 2.26 8.03
N LYS A 102 -15.00 2.92 8.28
CA LYS A 102 -16.12 2.38 9.07
C LYS A 102 -17.08 1.57 8.21
N ASN A 103 -17.26 1.98 6.95
CA ASN A 103 -18.09 1.28 5.99
C ASN A 103 -17.37 1.13 4.64
N PRO A 104 -16.42 0.17 4.51
CA PRO A 104 -15.58 0.07 3.32
C PRO A 104 -16.37 -0.09 2.03
N ASP A 105 -17.52 -0.77 2.09
CA ASP A 105 -18.40 -0.98 0.94
C ASP A 105 -19.07 0.30 0.43
N ALA A 106 -19.05 1.40 1.21
CA ALA A 106 -19.51 2.72 0.81
C ALA A 106 -18.40 3.61 0.21
N SER A 107 -17.16 3.12 0.14
CA SER A 107 -16.00 3.91 -0.28
C SER A 107 -16.02 4.22 -1.78
N LEU A 108 -15.84 5.49 -2.17
CA LEU A 108 -15.80 5.87 -3.58
C LEU A 108 -14.63 5.23 -4.34
N VAL A 109 -13.54 4.84 -3.65
CA VAL A 109 -12.41 4.11 -4.25
C VAL A 109 -12.84 2.76 -4.83
N LEU A 110 -13.97 2.21 -4.40
CA LEU A 110 -14.56 1.00 -4.97
C LEU A 110 -15.55 1.32 -6.09
N PHE A 111 -16.44 2.29 -5.89
CA PHE A 111 -17.51 2.61 -6.84
C PHE A 111 -17.02 3.25 -8.14
N LYS A 112 -16.21 4.32 -8.06
CA LYS A 112 -15.78 5.06 -9.25
C LYS A 112 -14.99 4.18 -10.23
N PRO A 113 -13.97 3.39 -9.81
CA PRO A 113 -13.15 2.62 -10.75
C PRO A 113 -13.79 1.30 -11.22
N THR A 114 -14.95 0.93 -10.67
CA THR A 114 -15.77 -0.21 -11.13
C THR A 114 -16.99 0.23 -11.95
N HIS A 115 -17.14 1.52 -12.27
CA HIS A 115 -18.34 2.13 -12.86
C HIS A 115 -19.63 1.81 -12.09
N GLY A 116 -19.56 1.71 -10.77
CA GLY A 116 -20.77 1.79 -9.94
C GLY A 116 -21.42 3.18 -9.98
N ASP A 117 -20.70 4.18 -10.49
CA ASP A 117 -21.12 5.55 -10.76
C ASP A 117 -20.34 6.11 -11.97
N GLU A 118 -20.74 7.28 -12.48
CA GLU A 118 -20.05 7.94 -13.60
C GLU A 118 -18.59 8.30 -13.23
N HIS A 119 -17.66 7.88 -14.09
CA HIS A 119 -16.22 8.08 -13.91
C HIS A 119 -15.53 8.20 -15.28
N GLU A 120 -14.96 9.37 -15.56
CA GLU A 120 -14.28 9.65 -16.83
C GLU A 120 -13.04 8.76 -17.06
N GLY A 121 -12.43 8.25 -15.99
CA GLY A 121 -11.25 7.37 -16.04
C GLY A 121 -11.54 5.93 -16.49
N GLY A 122 -12.79 5.59 -16.81
CA GLY A 122 -13.16 4.25 -17.26
C GLY A 122 -13.22 3.21 -16.13
N GLU A 123 -13.08 1.93 -16.51
CA GLU A 123 -13.23 0.76 -15.63
C GLU A 123 -11.88 0.03 -15.37
N PRO A 124 -10.92 0.64 -14.65
CA PRO A 124 -9.63 -0.02 -14.41
C PRO A 124 -9.74 -1.23 -13.46
N MET A 125 -10.87 -1.38 -12.75
CA MET A 125 -11.07 -2.41 -11.73
C MET A 125 -12.42 -3.11 -11.90
N LYS A 126 -12.48 -4.41 -11.63
CA LYS A 126 -13.73 -5.19 -11.64
C LYS A 126 -14.17 -5.51 -10.22
N VAL A 127 -15.47 -5.50 -9.98
CA VAL A 127 -16.05 -5.98 -8.71
C VAL A 127 -15.58 -7.42 -8.46
N GLY A 128 -15.08 -7.68 -7.25
CA GLY A 128 -14.56 -9.01 -6.88
C GLY A 128 -13.19 -9.35 -7.48
N SER A 129 -12.49 -8.41 -8.13
CA SER A 129 -11.07 -8.60 -8.43
C SER A 129 -10.23 -8.54 -7.15
N TRP A 130 -8.97 -8.98 -7.20
CA TRP A 130 -8.09 -8.90 -6.03
C TRP A 130 -7.79 -7.44 -5.64
N GLN A 131 -7.75 -6.52 -6.61
CA GLN A 131 -7.62 -5.08 -6.37
C GLN A 131 -8.82 -4.55 -5.58
N TYR A 132 -10.03 -4.92 -6.02
CA TYR A 132 -11.28 -4.57 -5.35
C TYR A 132 -11.29 -5.10 -3.92
N ARG A 133 -10.94 -6.38 -3.74
CA ARG A 133 -10.84 -6.99 -2.41
C ARG A 133 -9.79 -6.32 -1.54
N MET A 134 -8.64 -5.91 -2.07
CA MET A 134 -7.61 -5.19 -1.31
C MET A 134 -8.13 -3.84 -0.80
N PHE A 135 -8.75 -3.02 -1.67
CA PHE A 135 -9.26 -1.70 -1.27
C PHE A 135 -10.40 -1.74 -0.25
N ARG A 136 -11.13 -2.86 -0.15
CA ARG A 136 -12.14 -3.05 0.90
C ARG A 136 -11.58 -3.11 2.31
N TRP A 137 -10.27 -3.30 2.48
CA TRP A 137 -9.66 -3.32 3.79
C TRP A 137 -9.15 -1.93 4.17
N PRO A 138 -9.45 -1.46 5.39
CA PRO A 138 -8.85 -0.22 5.89
C PRO A 138 -7.33 -0.38 5.92
N SER A 139 -6.62 0.59 5.35
CA SER A 139 -5.16 0.60 5.27
C SER A 139 -4.62 1.74 6.14
N PRO A 140 -4.14 1.46 7.37
CA PRO A 140 -3.44 2.46 8.16
C PRO A 140 -2.14 2.87 7.46
N LEU A 141 -1.64 4.06 7.82
CA LEU A 141 -0.29 4.50 7.46
C LEU A 141 0.76 3.51 7.97
#